data_AF-A0AAD9L8F8-F1
#
_entry.id   AF-A0AAD9L8F8-F1
#
_cell.length_a   1.000
_cell.length_b   1.000
_cell.length_c   1.000
_cell.angle_alpha   90.00
_cell.angle_beta   90.00
_cell.angle_gamma   90.00
#
_symmetry.space_group_name_H-M   'P 1'
#
loop_
_entity.id
_entity.type
_entity.pdbx_description
1 polymer ?
#
loop_
_entity_poly.entity_id
_entity_poly.type
_entity_poly.pdbx_seq_one_letter_code
_entity_poly.pdbx_strand_id
1 'polypeptide(L)'
;MSEDPSGWSLTESDPQVFTQLLRDLGVKGLQVDDLYSLDEDTLNSLKPVHALIFLFKYVGGDEGEATSGVEVDPHDSGVWFANQVINNSCGTLAALNAVMNIKPQTSPHPEESIELGPELENLRDFGAAMESLDLGHALSSHPLIREVHNSFSKSSPFSMDPSAFPEREKEDPYHFVAYVPINGVLYELDGLRKSPLMHAAYEGDEWLDHARDTIQERIATYPPGSVMFNLLAVRGAAIPRLTRLINDPQVSDAEKMAYQDQLFQEKTKAERGDRENALRRHNLLPAVFALLTAMGKSGKMEGIVNAARASAKEKREKAAKQEQGQ
;
A
#
# COMPACT_ATOMS: atom_id res chain seq x y z
N MET A 1 18.34 -1.97 13.63
CA MET A 1 17.23 -2.82 13.19
C MET A 1 17.75 -4.22 13.39
N SER A 2 17.34 -4.91 14.45
CA SER A 2 17.43 -6.37 14.41
C SER A 2 16.67 -6.77 13.15
N GLU A 3 17.30 -7.48 12.23
CA GLU A 3 16.53 -8.18 11.19
C GLU A 3 15.41 -8.91 11.93
N ASP A 4 14.16 -8.63 11.57
CA ASP A 4 13.05 -9.44 12.07
C ASP A 4 13.42 -10.88 11.69
N PRO A 5 13.50 -11.82 12.65
CA PRO A 5 13.93 -13.19 12.38
C PRO A 5 13.07 -13.89 11.32
N SER A 6 11.89 -13.34 11.01
CA SER A 6 11.04 -13.80 9.90
C SER A 6 11.59 -13.49 8.50
N GLY A 7 12.51 -12.53 8.35
CA GLY A 7 13.08 -12.13 7.06
C GLY A 7 12.16 -11.26 6.20
N TRP A 8 11.15 -10.62 6.80
CA TRP A 8 10.24 -9.66 6.17
C TRP A 8 10.44 -8.25 6.76
N SER A 9 10.30 -7.23 5.91
CA SER A 9 10.60 -5.84 6.25
C SER A 9 9.35 -4.97 6.29
N LEU A 10 9.36 -3.90 7.07
CA LEU A 10 8.20 -3.01 7.11
C LEU A 10 8.00 -2.34 5.75
N THR A 11 6.81 -2.49 5.17
CA THR A 11 6.42 -1.84 3.92
C THR A 11 5.83 -0.45 4.19
N GLU A 12 6.28 0.54 3.44
CA GLU A 12 5.71 1.89 3.46
C GLU A 12 4.34 1.91 2.76
N SER A 13 3.36 2.63 3.33
CA SER A 13 2.05 2.84 2.70
C SER A 13 2.15 3.88 1.60
N ASP A 14 2.69 3.48 0.45
CA ASP A 14 2.92 4.35 -0.69
C ASP A 14 2.35 3.71 -1.98
N PRO A 15 1.51 4.43 -2.75
CA PRO A 15 0.88 3.87 -3.94
C PRO A 15 1.88 3.41 -5.01
N GLN A 16 3.05 4.03 -5.11
CA GLN A 16 4.10 3.65 -6.06
C GLN A 16 4.83 2.39 -5.62
N VAL A 17 4.98 2.16 -4.31
CA VAL A 17 5.49 0.90 -3.76
C VAL A 17 4.51 -0.23 -4.10
N PHE A 18 3.22 -0.06 -3.83
CA PHE A 18 2.21 -1.09 -4.12
C PHE A 18 2.05 -1.33 -5.63
N THR A 19 2.05 -0.28 -6.45
CA THR A 19 2.00 -0.40 -7.92
C THR A 19 3.18 -1.21 -8.44
N GLN A 20 4.40 -0.89 -8.01
CA GLN A 20 5.59 -1.59 -8.48
C GLN A 20 5.68 -3.01 -7.90
N LEU A 21 5.20 -3.24 -6.66
CA LEU A 21 5.10 -4.57 -6.07
C LEU A 21 4.21 -5.47 -6.92
N LEU A 22 3.00 -5.03 -7.28
CA LEU A 22 2.10 -5.82 -8.11
C LEU A 22 2.71 -6.11 -9.49
N ARG A 23 3.34 -5.11 -10.11
CA ARG A 23 4.03 -5.25 -11.39
C ARG A 23 5.17 -6.27 -11.33
N ASP A 24 6.00 -6.22 -10.30
CA ASP A 24 7.14 -7.13 -10.12
C ASP A 24 6.69 -8.57 -9.80
N LEU A 25 5.48 -8.74 -9.26
CA LEU A 25 4.83 -10.05 -9.12
C LEU A 25 4.15 -10.55 -10.40
N GLY A 26 4.17 -9.75 -11.48
CA GLY A 26 3.66 -10.11 -12.79
C GLY A 26 2.23 -9.67 -13.08
N VAL A 27 1.58 -8.95 -12.16
CA VAL A 27 0.24 -8.40 -12.37
C VAL A 27 0.27 -7.31 -13.45
N LYS A 28 -0.69 -7.36 -14.37
CA LYS A 28 -0.84 -6.39 -15.46
C LYS A 28 -2.20 -5.70 -15.42
N GLY A 29 -2.26 -4.52 -16.02
CA GLY A 29 -3.50 -3.75 -16.18
C GLY A 29 -3.98 -3.05 -14.92
N LEU A 30 -3.24 -3.12 -13.81
CA LEU A 30 -3.59 -2.48 -12.54
C LEU A 30 -2.53 -1.46 -12.11
N GLN A 31 -2.98 -0.42 -11.41
CA GLN A 31 -2.15 0.55 -10.69
C GLN A 31 -2.77 0.85 -9.32
N VAL A 32 -2.00 1.47 -8.44
CA VAL A 32 -2.44 1.89 -7.11
C VAL A 32 -2.35 3.41 -6.97
N ASP A 33 -3.38 4.01 -6.40
CA ASP A 33 -3.55 5.44 -6.20
C ASP A 33 -3.89 5.74 -4.74
N ASP A 34 -3.42 6.87 -4.21
CA ASP A 34 -3.88 7.36 -2.91
C ASP A 34 -5.31 7.91 -3.04
N LEU A 35 -6.14 7.62 -2.04
CA LEU A 35 -7.43 8.26 -1.83
C LEU A 35 -7.35 9.25 -0.69
N TYR A 36 -7.33 10.54 -1.03
CA TYR A 36 -7.33 11.64 -0.06
C TYR A 36 -8.73 11.95 0.48
N SER A 37 -9.76 11.51 -0.21
CA SER A 37 -11.16 11.69 0.14
C SER A 37 -11.99 10.52 -0.37
N LEU A 38 -13.10 10.27 0.31
CA LEU A 38 -14.11 9.28 -0.05
C LEU A 38 -15.34 9.91 -0.71
N ASP A 39 -15.26 11.18 -1.12
CA ASP A 39 -16.33 11.83 -1.88
C ASP A 39 -16.48 11.21 -3.28
N GLU A 40 -17.68 11.37 -3.82
CA GLU A 40 -18.07 10.77 -5.09
C GLU A 40 -17.20 11.24 -6.27
N ASP A 41 -16.80 12.52 -6.29
CA ASP A 41 -15.96 13.07 -7.36
C ASP A 41 -14.58 12.43 -7.37
N THR A 42 -13.96 12.28 -6.20
CA THR A 42 -12.67 11.62 -6.03
C THR A 42 -12.74 10.16 -6.49
N LEU A 43 -13.75 9.41 -6.03
CA LEU A 43 -13.93 8.01 -6.41
C LEU A 43 -14.22 7.84 -7.91
N ASN A 44 -15.05 8.70 -8.49
CA ASN A 44 -15.38 8.69 -9.91
C ASN A 44 -14.16 8.97 -10.79
N SER A 45 -13.26 9.86 -10.36
CA SER A 45 -12.04 10.19 -11.11
C SER A 45 -11.08 9.00 -11.26
N LEU A 46 -11.14 8.03 -10.33
CA LEU A 46 -10.26 6.86 -10.30
C LEU A 46 -10.88 5.60 -10.92
N LYS A 47 -12.09 5.67 -11.48
CA LYS A 47 -12.72 4.50 -12.09
C LYS A 47 -11.93 3.95 -13.31
N PRO A 48 -11.97 2.63 -13.57
CA PRO A 48 -12.58 1.59 -12.72
C PRO A 48 -11.70 1.26 -11.50
N VAL A 49 -12.31 1.26 -10.31
CA VAL A 49 -11.67 0.79 -9.07
C VAL A 49 -12.05 -0.67 -8.87
N HIS A 50 -11.11 -1.48 -8.40
CA HIS A 50 -11.28 -2.92 -8.22
C HIS A 50 -11.14 -3.38 -6.77
N ALA A 51 -10.44 -2.63 -5.93
CA ALA A 51 -10.33 -2.88 -4.50
C ALA A 51 -9.84 -1.63 -3.78
N LEU A 52 -10.09 -1.55 -2.47
CA LEU A 52 -9.48 -0.56 -1.60
C LEU A 52 -8.56 -1.25 -0.58
N ILE A 53 -7.45 -0.62 -0.21
CA ILE A 53 -6.55 -1.08 0.85
C ILE A 53 -6.47 0.02 1.90
N PHE A 54 -6.89 -0.29 3.12
CA PHE A 54 -6.98 0.66 4.21
C PHE A 54 -5.95 0.36 5.29
N LEU A 55 -5.18 1.38 5.67
CA LEU A 55 -4.21 1.35 6.75
C LEU A 55 -4.72 2.18 7.93
N PHE A 56 -4.69 1.59 9.12
CA PHE A 56 -5.07 2.25 10.36
C PHE A 56 -4.16 1.83 11.52
N LYS A 57 -4.13 2.63 12.59
CA LYS A 57 -3.42 2.26 13.81
C LYS A 57 -4.16 1.12 14.51
N TYR A 58 -3.51 -0.02 14.66
CA TYR A 58 -4.06 -1.16 15.37
C TYR A 58 -4.19 -0.87 16.87
N VAL A 59 -5.42 -0.95 17.38
CA VAL A 59 -5.70 -0.86 18.82
C VAL A 59 -5.99 -2.27 19.31
N GLY A 60 -5.00 -2.92 19.92
CA GLY A 60 -5.16 -4.27 20.45
C GLY A 60 -6.23 -4.29 21.55
N GLY A 61 -7.31 -5.05 21.34
CA GLY A 61 -8.39 -5.18 22.33
C GLY A 61 -9.80 -5.31 21.76
N ASP A 62 -10.00 -5.20 20.43
CA ASP A 62 -11.33 -5.07 19.83
C ASP A 62 -11.72 -6.26 18.92
N GLU A 63 -11.26 -7.48 19.26
CA GLU A 63 -11.66 -8.72 18.55
C GLU A 63 -13.14 -9.10 18.78
N GLY A 64 -14.00 -8.18 19.25
CA GLY A 64 -15.38 -8.53 19.65
C GLY A 64 -16.43 -7.42 19.69
N GLU A 65 -16.12 -6.14 19.53
CA GLU A 65 -17.15 -5.09 19.60
C GLU A 65 -17.27 -4.28 18.30
N ALA A 66 -18.32 -4.59 17.55
CA ALA A 66 -18.91 -3.78 16.46
C ALA A 66 -18.13 -3.64 15.15
N THR A 67 -17.63 -4.74 14.56
CA THR A 67 -17.43 -4.72 13.09
C THR A 67 -18.72 -5.07 12.39
N SER A 68 -19.23 -4.13 11.60
CA SER A 68 -20.28 -4.36 10.62
C SER A 68 -19.83 -5.52 9.70
N GLY A 69 -20.71 -6.49 9.44
CA GLY A 69 -20.43 -7.65 8.59
C GLY A 69 -20.58 -9.02 9.28
N VAL A 70 -20.60 -10.07 8.45
CA VAL A 70 -20.79 -11.47 8.85
C VAL A 70 -19.55 -12.26 8.49
N GLU A 71 -18.96 -12.95 9.46
CA GLU A 71 -17.87 -13.90 9.18
C GLU A 71 -18.38 -15.06 8.34
N VAL A 72 -17.66 -15.35 7.26
CA VAL A 72 -18.00 -16.43 6.33
C VAL A 72 -16.82 -17.33 6.05
N ASP A 73 -17.08 -18.57 5.66
CA ASP A 73 -16.03 -19.45 5.17
C ASP A 73 -15.56 -18.96 3.78
N PRO A 74 -14.24 -18.80 3.55
CA PRO A 74 -13.72 -18.30 2.28
C PRO A 74 -13.99 -19.25 1.11
N HIS A 75 -13.93 -20.57 1.32
CA HIS A 75 -14.16 -21.55 0.25
C HIS A 75 -15.63 -21.58 -0.17
N ASP A 76 -16.54 -21.61 0.81
CA ASP A 76 -17.99 -21.60 0.54
C ASP A 76 -18.43 -20.31 -0.17
N SER A 77 -17.72 -19.20 0.08
CA SER A 77 -18.01 -17.88 -0.50
C SER A 77 -17.29 -17.64 -1.84
N GLY A 78 -16.39 -18.55 -2.26
CA GLY A 78 -15.56 -18.38 -3.45
C GLY A 78 -14.58 -17.21 -3.35
N VAL A 79 -14.09 -16.92 -2.15
CA VAL A 79 -13.17 -15.83 -1.83
C VAL A 79 -11.77 -16.41 -1.61
N TRP A 80 -10.78 -15.90 -2.34
CA TRP A 80 -9.38 -16.18 -2.03
C TRP A 80 -8.96 -15.36 -0.81
N PHE A 81 -8.56 -16.01 0.28
CA PHE A 81 -8.22 -15.33 1.53
C PHE A 81 -7.06 -16.03 2.23
N ALA A 82 -5.99 -15.27 2.48
CA ALA A 82 -4.81 -15.74 3.18
C ALA A 82 -4.62 -14.97 4.50
N ASN A 83 -4.25 -15.71 5.56
CA ASN A 83 -3.93 -15.15 6.85
C ASN A 83 -2.50 -14.62 6.93
N GLN A 84 -2.31 -13.64 7.80
CA GLN A 84 -0.98 -13.16 8.17
C GLN A 84 -0.37 -14.12 9.18
N VAL A 85 0.74 -14.74 8.76
CA VAL A 85 1.52 -15.66 9.61
C VAL A 85 2.89 -15.10 9.98
N ILE A 86 3.31 -14.00 9.33
CA ILE A 86 4.59 -13.33 9.55
C ILE A 86 4.36 -11.81 9.75
N ASN A 87 5.04 -11.23 10.73
CA ASN A 87 5.06 -9.79 10.97
C ASN A 87 5.63 -9.01 9.78
N ASN A 88 5.26 -7.74 9.65
CA ASN A 88 5.68 -6.83 8.58
C ASN A 88 5.21 -7.22 7.16
N SER A 89 4.55 -8.36 6.96
CA SER A 89 4.00 -8.79 5.67
C SER A 89 2.61 -8.21 5.34
N CYS A 90 1.98 -7.50 6.29
CA CYS A 90 0.60 -7.01 6.21
C CYS A 90 0.27 -6.25 4.91
N GLY A 91 1.14 -5.34 4.46
CA GLY A 91 0.91 -4.57 3.23
C GLY A 91 0.87 -5.44 1.98
N THR A 92 1.83 -6.34 1.81
CA THR A 92 1.86 -7.29 0.69
C THR A 92 0.70 -8.27 0.76
N LEU A 93 0.37 -8.75 1.95
CA LEU A 93 -0.76 -9.65 2.14
C LEU A 93 -2.09 -8.98 1.78
N ALA A 94 -2.31 -7.73 2.21
CA ALA A 94 -3.52 -6.98 1.86
C ALA A 94 -3.61 -6.74 0.34
N ALA A 95 -2.49 -6.41 -0.31
CA ALA A 95 -2.42 -6.28 -1.76
C ALA A 95 -2.77 -7.59 -2.48
N LEU A 96 -2.27 -8.73 -1.99
CA LEU A 96 -2.55 -10.04 -2.57
C LEU A 96 -3.98 -10.51 -2.30
N ASN A 97 -4.50 -10.36 -1.08
CA ASN A 97 -5.91 -10.60 -0.76
C ASN A 97 -6.83 -9.75 -1.66
N ALA A 98 -6.43 -8.52 -2.01
CA ALA A 98 -7.16 -7.72 -2.98
C ALA A 98 -7.08 -8.31 -4.40
N VAL A 99 -5.88 -8.42 -5.00
CA VAL A 99 -5.76 -8.70 -6.44
C VAL A 99 -6.13 -10.13 -6.82
N MET A 100 -5.93 -11.11 -5.94
CA MET A 100 -6.23 -12.53 -6.23
C MET A 100 -7.73 -12.78 -6.47
N ASN A 101 -8.58 -11.88 -5.97
CA ASN A 101 -10.03 -11.89 -6.15
C ASN A 101 -10.51 -11.03 -7.34
N ILE A 102 -9.64 -10.25 -7.98
CA ILE A 102 -9.98 -9.47 -9.16
C ILE A 102 -10.08 -10.42 -10.36
N LYS A 103 -11.25 -10.43 -11.01
CA LYS A 103 -11.48 -11.27 -12.19
C LYS A 103 -10.60 -10.80 -13.35
N PRO A 104 -9.90 -11.71 -14.05
CA PRO A 104 -9.19 -11.37 -15.28
C PRO A 104 -10.13 -10.70 -16.28
N GLN A 105 -9.64 -9.68 -16.96
CA GLN A 105 -10.41 -8.93 -17.96
C GLN A 105 -9.64 -8.91 -19.27
N THR A 106 -10.23 -9.48 -20.32
CA THR A 106 -9.65 -9.43 -21.66
C THR A 106 -10.19 -8.21 -22.39
N SER A 107 -9.29 -7.31 -22.80
CA SER A 107 -9.62 -6.17 -23.64
C SER A 107 -9.18 -6.41 -25.09
N PRO A 108 -9.91 -5.87 -26.10
CA PRO A 108 -9.40 -5.77 -27.47
C PRO A 108 -8.08 -4.99 -27.58
N HIS A 109 -7.76 -4.19 -26.57
CA HIS A 109 -6.50 -3.48 -26.41
C HIS A 109 -5.70 -4.18 -25.30
N PRO A 110 -4.69 -5.01 -25.65
CA PRO A 110 -4.03 -5.89 -24.67
C PRO A 110 -3.41 -5.17 -23.46
N GLU A 111 -2.99 -3.91 -23.61
CA GLU A 111 -2.46 -3.10 -22.50
C GLU A 111 -3.52 -2.67 -21.48
N GLU A 112 -4.81 -2.78 -21.82
CA GLU A 112 -5.95 -2.56 -20.93
C GLU A 112 -6.49 -3.88 -20.32
N SER A 113 -5.88 -5.03 -20.65
CA SER A 113 -6.26 -6.31 -20.04
C SER A 113 -5.72 -6.41 -18.61
N ILE A 114 -6.52 -7.03 -17.72
CA ILE A 114 -6.13 -7.32 -16.34
C ILE A 114 -5.78 -8.79 -16.23
N GLU A 115 -4.53 -9.06 -15.84
CA GLU A 115 -3.97 -10.41 -15.69
C GLU A 115 -3.20 -10.49 -14.36
N LEU A 116 -3.34 -11.59 -13.62
CA LEU A 116 -2.55 -11.82 -12.40
C LEU A 116 -1.08 -12.14 -12.71
N GLY A 117 -0.85 -12.74 -13.87
CA GLY A 117 0.47 -13.25 -14.26
C GLY A 117 0.69 -14.68 -13.76
N PRO A 118 1.65 -15.40 -14.36
CA PRO A 118 1.80 -16.84 -14.19
C PRO A 118 2.14 -17.25 -12.75
N GLU A 119 2.91 -16.44 -12.02
CA GLU A 119 3.30 -16.80 -10.65
C GLU A 119 2.11 -16.80 -9.70
N LEU A 120 1.32 -15.73 -9.73
CA LEU A 120 0.15 -15.59 -8.88
C LEU A 120 -1.00 -16.52 -9.32
N GLU A 121 -1.13 -16.79 -10.62
CA GLU A 121 -2.05 -17.82 -11.12
C GLU A 121 -1.67 -19.21 -10.59
N ASN A 122 -0.39 -19.60 -10.70
CA ASN A 122 0.09 -20.87 -10.14
C ASN A 122 -0.13 -20.96 -8.64
N LEU A 123 0.12 -19.88 -7.89
CA LEU A 123 -0.13 -19.83 -6.46
C LEU A 123 -1.62 -19.95 -6.13
N ARG A 124 -2.49 -19.30 -6.91
CA ARG A 124 -3.94 -19.40 -6.75
C ARG A 124 -4.43 -20.83 -6.96
N ASP A 125 -3.94 -21.49 -8.02
CA ASP A 125 -4.33 -22.85 -8.37
C ASP A 125 -3.79 -23.86 -7.36
N PHE A 126 -2.54 -23.70 -6.92
CA PHE A 126 -1.92 -24.53 -5.88
C PHE A 126 -2.64 -24.39 -4.53
N GLY A 127 -3.03 -23.16 -4.18
CA GLY A 127 -3.68 -22.82 -2.92
C GLY A 127 -5.20 -23.02 -2.88
N ALA A 128 -5.82 -23.48 -3.98
CA ALA A 128 -7.28 -23.47 -4.13
C ALA A 128 -8.07 -24.31 -3.11
N ALA A 129 -7.41 -25.28 -2.47
CA ALA A 129 -8.00 -26.15 -1.44
C ALA A 129 -7.30 -26.01 -0.08
N MET A 130 -6.49 -24.97 0.11
CA MET A 130 -5.80 -24.71 1.37
C MET A 130 -6.67 -23.84 2.28
N GLU A 131 -6.68 -24.18 3.57
CA GLU A 131 -7.20 -23.28 4.59
C GLU A 131 -6.42 -21.95 4.57
N SER A 132 -7.07 -20.86 4.98
CA SER A 132 -6.51 -19.51 4.91
C SER A 132 -5.18 -19.36 5.65
N LEU A 133 -4.97 -20.14 6.72
CA LEU A 133 -3.71 -20.20 7.47
C LEU A 133 -2.59 -20.90 6.69
N ASP A 134 -2.88 -22.04 6.06
CA ASP A 134 -1.92 -22.78 5.24
C ASP A 134 -1.52 -21.97 4.00
N LEU A 135 -2.49 -21.27 3.40
CA LEU A 135 -2.25 -20.34 2.30
C LEU A 135 -1.36 -19.17 2.73
N GLY A 136 -1.56 -18.65 3.95
CA GLY A 136 -0.66 -17.69 4.57
C GLY A 136 0.77 -18.21 4.71
N HIS A 137 0.94 -19.46 5.14
CA HIS A 137 2.26 -20.11 5.20
C HIS A 137 2.90 -20.29 3.83
N ALA A 138 2.14 -20.72 2.82
CA ALA A 138 2.61 -20.84 1.45
C ALA A 138 3.10 -19.51 0.89
N LEU A 139 2.32 -18.43 1.06
CA LEU A 139 2.68 -17.07 0.64
C LEU A 139 3.93 -16.57 1.36
N SER A 140 3.98 -16.72 2.69
CA SER A 140 5.10 -16.22 3.50
C SER A 140 6.43 -16.93 3.20
N SER A 141 6.35 -18.17 2.71
CA SER A 141 7.49 -19.00 2.31
C SER A 141 7.86 -18.81 0.84
N HIS A 142 7.07 -18.05 0.07
CA HIS A 142 7.25 -17.90 -1.36
C HIS A 142 8.47 -17.02 -1.69
N PRO A 143 9.51 -17.54 -2.37
CA PRO A 143 10.76 -16.81 -2.57
C PRO A 143 10.59 -15.50 -3.32
N LEU A 144 9.87 -15.52 -4.45
CA LEU A 144 9.65 -14.33 -5.28
C LEU A 144 8.87 -13.24 -4.54
N ILE A 145 7.78 -13.60 -3.85
CA ILE A 145 6.97 -12.63 -3.08
C ILE A 145 7.83 -11.96 -2.01
N ARG A 146 8.61 -12.74 -1.26
CA ARG A 146 9.50 -12.21 -0.22
C ARG A 146 10.61 -11.33 -0.80
N GLU A 147 11.19 -11.72 -1.92
CA GLU A 147 12.21 -10.92 -2.63
C GLU A 147 11.65 -9.58 -3.10
N VAL A 148 10.51 -9.60 -3.79
CA VAL A 148 9.84 -8.38 -4.28
C VAL A 148 9.45 -7.48 -3.12
N HIS A 149 8.82 -8.02 -2.07
CA HIS A 149 8.47 -7.29 -0.87
C HIS A 149 9.70 -6.60 -0.25
N ASN A 150 10.78 -7.34 -0.01
CA ASN A 150 11.99 -6.80 0.61
C ASN A 150 12.78 -5.84 -0.29
N SER A 151 12.54 -5.86 -1.61
CA SER A 151 13.19 -4.91 -2.53
C SER A 151 12.80 -3.44 -2.24
N PHE A 152 11.64 -3.20 -1.61
CA PHE A 152 11.19 -1.86 -1.23
C PHE A 152 11.56 -1.47 0.20
N SER A 153 12.23 -2.38 0.92
CA SER A 153 12.73 -2.10 2.26
C SER A 153 13.81 -1.03 2.21
N LYS A 154 13.84 -0.17 3.24
CA LYS A 154 14.95 0.77 3.40
C LYS A 154 16.24 -0.03 3.49
N SER A 155 17.14 0.12 2.52
CA SER A 155 18.45 -0.51 2.57
C SER A 155 19.12 -0.14 3.89
N SER A 156 19.23 -1.08 4.84
CA SER A 156 19.99 -0.91 6.07
C SER A 156 21.29 -1.69 5.92
N PRO A 157 22.37 -1.07 5.41
CA PRO A 157 23.69 -1.70 5.28
C PRO A 157 24.39 -1.97 6.62
N PHE A 158 23.71 -1.72 7.74
CA PHE A 158 24.21 -2.00 9.06
C PHE A 158 23.31 -3.02 9.77
N SER A 159 23.85 -4.21 10.01
CA SER A 159 23.48 -5.05 11.15
C SER A 159 24.04 -4.40 12.42
N MET A 160 23.46 -3.25 12.78
CA MET A 160 23.87 -2.52 13.98
C MET A 160 23.32 -3.23 15.22
N ASP A 161 24.21 -3.44 16.21
CA ASP A 161 23.87 -3.99 17.52
C ASP A 161 22.66 -3.22 18.12
N PRO A 162 21.53 -3.90 18.37
CA PRO A 162 20.35 -3.29 18.98
C PRO A 162 20.65 -2.57 20.30
N SER A 163 21.70 -2.99 21.03
CA SER A 163 22.12 -2.36 22.30
C SER A 163 22.81 -1.00 22.13
N ALA A 164 23.23 -0.64 20.92
CA ALA A 164 23.91 0.63 20.62
C ALA A 164 22.95 1.83 20.53
N PHE A 165 21.64 1.59 20.55
CA PHE A 165 20.62 2.63 20.58
C PHE A 165 19.81 2.51 21.86
N PRO A 166 19.53 3.62 22.58
CA PRO A 166 18.50 3.60 23.62
C PRO A 166 17.20 3.10 22.98
N GLU A 167 16.42 2.30 23.73
CA GLU A 167 15.13 1.74 23.28
C GLU A 167 14.42 2.74 22.38
N ARG A 168 14.37 2.45 21.07
CA ARG A 168 13.55 3.25 20.17
C ARG A 168 12.13 3.17 20.71
N GLU A 169 11.44 4.31 20.79
CA GLU A 169 10.01 4.31 21.07
C GLU A 169 9.36 3.22 20.22
N LYS A 170 8.55 2.36 20.84
CA LYS A 170 7.84 1.30 20.13
C LYS A 170 7.09 1.95 18.98
N GLU A 171 7.43 1.59 17.75
CA GLU A 171 6.71 2.09 16.58
C GLU A 171 5.24 1.73 16.75
N ASP A 172 4.36 2.71 16.47
CA ASP A 172 2.93 2.49 16.56
C ASP A 172 2.54 1.35 15.59
N PRO A 173 1.76 0.35 16.05
CA PRO A 173 1.38 -0.77 15.20
C PRO A 173 0.34 -0.31 14.20
N TYR A 174 0.68 -0.28 12.91
CA TYR A 174 -0.27 -0.03 11.82
C TYR A 174 -0.63 -1.34 11.14
N HIS A 175 -1.89 -1.45 10.71
CA HIS A 175 -2.44 -2.66 10.11
C HIS A 175 -3.20 -2.37 8.81
N PHE A 176 -3.02 -3.26 7.82
CA PHE A 176 -3.65 -3.18 6.51
C PHE A 176 -4.81 -4.17 6.39
N VAL A 177 -5.92 -3.70 5.83
CA VAL A 177 -7.05 -4.53 5.40
C VAL A 177 -7.43 -4.21 3.97
N ALA A 178 -8.03 -5.16 3.25
CA ALA A 178 -8.52 -4.93 1.89
C ALA A 178 -10.04 -5.02 1.83
N TYR A 179 -10.67 -4.12 1.06
CA TYR A 179 -12.09 -4.16 0.74
C TYR A 179 -12.26 -4.51 -0.74
N VAL A 180 -12.95 -5.60 -1.04
CA VAL A 180 -13.01 -6.18 -2.38
C VAL A 180 -14.45 -6.53 -2.78
N PRO A 181 -14.93 -6.06 -3.95
CA PRO A 181 -16.18 -6.52 -4.53
C PRO A 181 -16.01 -7.91 -5.18
N ILE A 182 -16.66 -8.94 -4.61
CA ILE A 182 -16.58 -10.32 -5.07
C ILE A 182 -17.98 -10.87 -5.28
N ASN A 183 -18.29 -11.27 -6.52
CA ASN A 183 -19.56 -11.91 -6.90
C ASN A 183 -20.82 -11.16 -6.43
N GLY A 184 -20.81 -9.82 -6.52
CA GLY A 184 -21.96 -8.98 -6.15
C GLY A 184 -22.07 -8.70 -4.65
N VAL A 185 -21.04 -9.02 -3.87
CA VAL A 185 -20.97 -8.75 -2.43
C VAL A 185 -19.64 -8.08 -2.07
N LEU A 186 -19.68 -7.09 -1.19
CA LEU A 186 -18.48 -6.45 -0.63
C LEU A 186 -17.91 -7.30 0.51
N TYR A 187 -16.62 -7.59 0.43
CA TYR A 187 -15.88 -8.28 1.49
C TYR A 187 -14.80 -7.40 2.09
N GLU A 188 -14.56 -7.56 3.39
CA GLU A 188 -13.36 -7.09 4.06
C GLU A 188 -12.44 -8.29 4.35
N LEU A 189 -11.20 -8.18 3.89
CA LEU A 189 -10.16 -9.20 3.99
C LEU A 189 -9.05 -8.68 4.91
N ASP A 190 -9.16 -9.07 6.18
CA ASP A 190 -8.19 -8.76 7.22
C ASP A 190 -7.35 -10.00 7.53
N GLY A 191 -6.05 -9.96 7.24
CA GLY A 191 -5.15 -11.10 7.44
C GLY A 191 -5.01 -11.57 8.90
N LEU A 192 -5.33 -10.71 9.88
CA LEU A 192 -5.30 -11.07 11.31
C LEU A 192 -6.61 -11.73 11.78
N ARG A 193 -7.70 -11.63 11.02
CA ARG A 193 -8.96 -12.30 11.33
C ARG A 193 -8.95 -13.75 10.90
N LYS A 194 -9.75 -14.58 11.57
CA LYS A 194 -9.90 -16.00 11.21
C LYS A 194 -10.52 -16.20 9.83
N SER A 195 -11.41 -15.31 9.41
CA SER A 195 -12.22 -15.43 8.20
C SER A 195 -12.49 -14.06 7.57
N PRO A 196 -12.82 -14.02 6.26
CA PRO A 196 -13.37 -12.83 5.61
C PRO A 196 -14.64 -12.34 6.30
N LEU A 197 -14.85 -11.02 6.26
CA LEU A 197 -16.14 -10.43 6.61
C LEU A 197 -16.92 -10.09 5.35
N MET A 198 -18.14 -10.60 5.28
CA MET A 198 -19.14 -10.25 4.27
C MET A 198 -19.94 -9.03 4.74
N HIS A 199 -20.00 -7.97 3.95
CA HIS A 199 -20.71 -6.72 4.28
C HIS A 199 -22.08 -6.64 3.63
N ALA A 200 -22.14 -6.12 2.39
CA ALA A 200 -23.38 -5.80 1.70
C ALA A 200 -23.35 -6.31 0.26
N ALA A 201 -24.50 -6.76 -0.24
CA ALA A 201 -24.71 -7.01 -1.65
C ALA A 201 -24.78 -5.68 -2.42
N TYR A 202 -24.34 -5.65 -3.68
CA TYR A 202 -24.29 -4.45 -4.49
C TYR A 202 -24.62 -4.74 -5.96
N GLU A 203 -25.06 -3.72 -6.70
CA GLU A 203 -25.15 -3.75 -8.15
C GLU A 203 -24.22 -2.70 -8.78
N GLY A 204 -23.51 -3.06 -9.86
CA GLY A 204 -22.61 -2.14 -10.55
C GLY A 204 -21.51 -1.57 -9.65
N ASP A 205 -21.43 -0.24 -9.56
CA ASP A 205 -20.42 0.50 -8.81
C ASP A 205 -20.84 0.83 -7.36
N GLU A 206 -22.03 0.43 -6.92
CA GLU A 206 -22.57 0.72 -5.57
C GLU A 206 -21.68 0.17 -4.44
N TRP A 207 -20.82 -0.81 -4.72
CA TRP A 207 -19.91 -1.37 -3.73
C TRP A 207 -18.96 -0.31 -3.13
N LEU A 208 -18.63 0.75 -3.88
CA LEU A 208 -17.79 1.84 -3.37
C LEU A 208 -18.50 2.66 -2.30
N ASP A 209 -19.82 2.82 -2.39
CA ASP A 209 -20.62 3.50 -1.37
C ASP A 209 -20.64 2.66 -0.09
N HIS A 210 -20.87 1.34 -0.21
CA HIS A 210 -20.78 0.44 0.94
C HIS A 210 -19.38 0.42 1.56
N ALA A 211 -18.33 0.39 0.75
CA ALA A 211 -16.96 0.42 1.25
C ALA A 211 -16.64 1.75 1.96
N ARG A 212 -17.09 2.89 1.41
CA ARG A 212 -16.99 4.20 2.06
C ARG A 212 -17.66 4.18 3.42
N ASP A 213 -18.90 3.73 3.49
CA ASP A 213 -19.69 3.76 4.72
C ASP A 213 -19.02 2.88 5.80
N THR A 214 -18.61 1.66 5.45
CA THR A 214 -17.86 0.76 6.35
C THR A 214 -16.53 1.38 6.83
N ILE A 215 -15.76 2.02 5.95
CA ILE A 215 -14.49 2.66 6.31
C ILE A 215 -14.74 3.88 7.20
N GLN A 216 -15.78 4.67 6.94
CA GLN A 216 -16.15 5.84 7.75
C GLN A 216 -16.62 5.42 9.15
N GLU A 217 -17.40 4.35 9.27
CA GLU A 217 -17.77 3.76 10.55
C GLU A 217 -16.53 3.35 11.34
N ARG A 218 -15.55 2.71 10.69
CA ARG A 218 -14.26 2.35 11.33
C ARG A 218 -13.47 3.59 11.75
N ILE A 219 -13.37 4.62 10.92
CA ILE A 219 -12.66 5.86 11.29
C ILE A 219 -13.35 6.53 12.50
N ALA A 220 -14.67 6.47 12.58
CA ALA A 220 -15.45 7.04 13.67
C ALA A 220 -15.22 6.37 15.03
N THR A 221 -14.63 5.16 15.09
CA THR A 221 -14.26 4.51 16.36
C THR A 221 -13.00 5.13 16.98
N TYR A 222 -12.22 5.90 16.22
CA TYR A 222 -11.02 6.57 16.72
C TYR A 222 -11.34 7.95 17.31
N PRO A 223 -10.54 8.43 18.28
CA PRO A 223 -10.72 9.76 18.85
C PRO A 223 -10.79 10.85 17.77
N PRO A 224 -11.70 11.85 17.90
CA PRO A 224 -11.78 12.97 16.98
C PRO A 224 -10.42 13.65 16.80
N GLY A 225 -10.03 13.89 15.54
CA GLY A 225 -8.71 14.44 15.19
C GLY A 225 -7.62 13.39 14.96
N SER A 226 -7.93 12.10 15.05
CA SER A 226 -7.03 11.04 14.57
C SER A 226 -6.89 11.15 13.04
N VAL A 227 -5.65 11.31 12.57
CA VAL A 227 -5.33 11.49 11.13
C VAL A 227 -4.41 10.38 10.59
N MET A 228 -4.05 9.42 11.43
CA MET A 228 -3.08 8.37 11.09
C MET A 228 -3.77 7.21 10.35
N PHE A 229 -4.35 7.54 9.21
CA PHE A 229 -4.97 6.62 8.26
C PHE A 229 -4.39 6.83 6.87
N ASN A 230 -4.33 5.76 6.07
CA ASN A 230 -4.07 5.87 4.64
C ASN A 230 -5.03 4.94 3.91
N LEU A 231 -5.51 5.38 2.75
CA LEU A 231 -6.41 4.62 1.92
C LEU A 231 -5.86 4.61 0.50
N LEU A 232 -5.74 3.40 -0.06
CA LEU A 232 -5.25 3.17 -1.40
C LEU A 232 -6.38 2.57 -2.25
N ALA A 233 -6.46 2.97 -3.51
CA ALA A 233 -7.33 2.37 -4.51
C ALA A 233 -6.52 1.53 -5.49
N VAL A 234 -6.86 0.26 -5.64
CA VAL A 234 -6.38 -0.58 -6.75
C VAL A 234 -7.33 -0.36 -7.92
N ARG A 235 -6.84 0.22 -9.02
CA ARG A 235 -7.64 0.61 -10.20
C ARG A 235 -6.99 0.16 -11.51
N GLY A 236 -7.79 0.16 -12.58
CA GLY A 236 -7.28 -0.13 -13.93
C GLY A 236 -6.22 0.89 -14.38
N ALA A 237 -5.14 0.43 -15.01
CA ALA A 237 -4.05 1.28 -15.46
C ALA A 237 -4.56 2.42 -16.38
N ALA A 238 -4.23 3.68 -16.03
CA ALA A 238 -4.79 4.86 -16.69
C ALA A 238 -4.21 5.08 -18.09
N ILE A 239 -2.88 4.97 -18.19
CA ILE A 239 -2.09 5.41 -19.33
C ILE A 239 -2.52 4.72 -20.64
N PRO A 240 -2.70 3.38 -20.70
CA PRO A 240 -3.15 2.72 -21.92
C PRO A 240 -4.52 3.21 -22.39
N ARG A 241 -5.50 3.25 -21.47
CA ARG A 241 -6.86 3.73 -21.75
C ARG A 241 -6.88 5.16 -22.25
N LEU A 242 -6.19 6.08 -21.56
CA LEU A 242 -6.13 7.49 -21.94
C LEU A 242 -5.46 7.67 -23.31
N THR A 243 -4.36 6.94 -23.55
CA THR A 243 -3.66 6.96 -24.83
C THR A 243 -4.56 6.51 -25.98
N ARG A 244 -5.37 5.46 -25.76
CA ARG A 244 -6.37 5.03 -26.75
C ARG A 244 -7.43 6.10 -26.98
N LEU A 245 -8.04 6.63 -25.92
CA LEU A 245 -9.13 7.61 -26.02
C LEU A 245 -8.72 8.89 -26.77
N ILE A 246 -7.48 9.35 -26.57
CA ILE A 246 -6.93 10.53 -27.28
C ILE A 246 -6.83 10.27 -28.79
N ASN A 247 -6.54 9.03 -29.19
CA ASN A 247 -6.37 8.64 -30.59
C ASN A 247 -7.68 8.18 -31.25
N ASP A 248 -8.77 8.06 -30.51
CA ASP A 248 -10.07 7.62 -31.02
C ASP A 248 -10.71 8.74 -31.88
N PRO A 249 -11.06 8.48 -33.15
CA PRO A 249 -11.70 9.47 -34.00
C PRO A 249 -13.12 9.83 -33.56
N GLN A 250 -13.78 9.03 -32.71
CA GLN A 250 -15.13 9.29 -32.22
C GLN A 250 -15.17 10.26 -31.03
N VAL A 251 -14.05 10.45 -30.33
CA VAL A 251 -13.94 11.35 -29.18
C VAL A 251 -13.79 12.79 -29.64
N SER A 252 -14.53 13.71 -29.00
CA SER A 252 -14.50 15.14 -29.35
C SER A 252 -13.17 15.81 -28.98
N ASP A 253 -12.84 16.93 -29.64
CA ASP A 253 -11.60 17.66 -29.35
C ASP A 253 -11.53 18.18 -27.90
N ALA A 254 -12.69 18.55 -27.33
CA ALA A 254 -12.79 18.99 -25.94
C ALA A 254 -12.46 17.85 -24.96
N GLU A 255 -12.99 16.65 -25.20
CA GLU A 255 -12.69 15.47 -24.38
C GLU A 255 -11.23 15.04 -24.55
N LYS A 256 -10.69 15.09 -25.77
CA LYS A 256 -9.26 14.80 -26.02
C LYS A 256 -8.34 15.72 -25.25
N MET A 257 -8.66 17.01 -25.16
CA MET A 257 -7.89 17.96 -24.36
C MET A 257 -7.89 17.59 -22.87
N ALA A 258 -9.04 17.19 -22.32
CA ALA A 258 -9.14 16.70 -20.94
C ALA A 258 -8.34 15.41 -20.73
N TYR A 259 -8.42 14.44 -21.64
CA TYR A 259 -7.64 13.21 -21.55
C TYR A 259 -6.13 13.44 -21.71
N GLN A 260 -5.71 14.42 -22.50
CA GLN A 260 -4.30 14.80 -22.62
C GLN A 260 -3.74 15.34 -21.31
N ASP A 261 -4.51 16.18 -20.60
CA ASP A 261 -4.13 16.68 -19.28
C ASP A 261 -4.03 15.53 -18.26
N GLN A 262 -5.04 14.64 -18.22
CA GLN A 262 -4.99 13.45 -17.36
C GLN A 262 -3.79 12.55 -17.70
N LEU A 263 -3.50 12.33 -18.99
CA LEU A 263 -2.36 11.52 -19.41
C LEU A 263 -1.03 12.14 -18.99
N PHE A 264 -0.92 13.47 -19.04
CA PHE A 264 0.26 14.18 -18.59
C PHE A 264 0.47 14.02 -17.07
N GLN A 265 -0.60 14.13 -16.28
CA GLN A 265 -0.57 13.92 -14.84
C GLN A 265 -0.15 12.49 -14.48
N GLU A 266 -0.76 11.48 -15.10
CA GLU A 266 -0.45 10.06 -14.89
C GLU A 266 0.98 9.72 -15.27
N LYS A 267 1.49 10.24 -16.39
CA LYS A 267 2.89 10.05 -16.80
C LYS A 267 3.86 10.72 -15.82
N THR A 268 3.58 11.95 -15.40
CA THR A 268 4.41 12.67 -14.42
C THR A 268 4.44 11.93 -13.09
N LYS A 269 3.29 11.41 -12.66
CA LYS A 269 3.18 10.58 -11.46
C LYS A 269 4.02 9.31 -11.58
N ALA A 270 3.92 8.59 -12.69
CA ALA A 270 4.70 7.38 -12.95
C ALA A 270 6.21 7.65 -12.96
N GLU A 271 6.67 8.68 -13.66
CA GLU A 271 8.09 9.08 -13.70
C GLU A 271 8.62 9.44 -12.30
N ARG A 272 7.82 10.15 -11.51
CA ARG A 272 8.17 10.47 -10.12
C ARG A 272 8.25 9.20 -9.27
N GLY A 273 7.27 8.31 -9.40
CA GLY A 273 7.24 7.03 -8.69
C GLY A 273 8.43 6.14 -9.01
N ASP A 274 8.79 6.02 -10.28
CA ASP A 274 9.97 5.28 -10.73
C ASP A 274 11.26 5.84 -10.10
N ARG A 275 11.39 7.16 -10.04
CA ARG A 275 12.52 7.83 -9.37
C ARG A 275 12.54 7.57 -7.86
N GLU A 276 11.40 7.68 -7.19
CA GLU A 276 11.31 7.45 -5.74
C GLU A 276 11.60 5.98 -5.40
N ASN A 277 11.07 5.02 -6.17
CA ASN A 277 11.36 3.60 -6.01
C ASN A 277 12.82 3.26 -6.28
N ALA A 278 13.44 3.89 -7.29
CA ALA A 278 14.88 3.77 -7.51
C ALA A 278 15.68 4.26 -6.30
N LEU A 279 15.27 5.34 -5.64
CA LEU A 279 15.91 5.84 -4.42
C LEU A 279 15.69 4.91 -3.22
N ARG A 280 14.48 4.33 -3.05
CA ARG A 280 14.17 3.35 -1.99
C ARG A 280 15.06 2.11 -2.07
N ARG A 281 15.28 1.61 -3.29
CA ARG A 281 16.10 0.43 -3.60
C ARG A 281 17.61 0.68 -3.52
N HIS A 282 18.05 1.93 -3.63
CA HIS A 282 19.47 2.24 -3.73
C HIS A 282 20.13 2.41 -2.36
N ASN A 283 21.28 1.75 -2.16
CA ASN A 283 22.11 2.00 -0.97
C ASN A 283 22.78 3.38 -1.07
N LEU A 284 22.29 4.36 -0.32
CA LEU A 284 22.78 5.74 -0.36
C LEU A 284 24.02 5.99 0.52
N LEU A 285 24.51 5.00 1.29
CA LEU A 285 25.68 5.20 2.15
C LEU A 285 26.96 5.65 1.42
N PRO A 286 27.34 5.07 0.27
CA PRO A 286 28.53 5.52 -0.45
C PRO A 286 28.44 7.00 -0.82
N ALA A 287 27.25 7.48 -1.21
CA ALA A 287 27.01 8.88 -1.52
C ALA A 287 27.13 9.77 -0.27
N VAL A 288 26.53 9.36 0.85
CA VAL A 288 26.65 10.06 2.14
C VAL A 288 28.11 10.14 2.60
N PHE A 289 28.85 9.03 2.53
CA PHE A 289 30.26 8.98 2.90
C PHE A 289 31.14 9.88 2.02
N ALA A 290 30.90 9.87 0.71
CA ALA A 290 31.61 10.74 -0.24
C ALA A 290 31.32 12.23 0.06
N LEU A 291 30.07 12.57 0.36
CA LEU A 291 29.66 13.92 0.74
C LEU A 291 30.36 14.37 2.03
N LEU A 292 30.32 13.56 3.08
CA LEU A 292 31.00 13.85 4.35
C LEU A 292 32.51 14.01 4.15
N THR A 293 33.12 13.14 3.35
CA THR A 293 34.55 13.23 3.02
C THR A 293 34.89 14.54 2.29
N ALA A 294 34.08 14.94 1.31
CA ALA A 294 34.26 16.20 0.58
C ALA A 294 34.09 17.42 1.50
N MET A 295 33.10 17.38 2.41
CA MET A 295 32.88 18.42 3.41
C MET A 295 34.08 18.55 4.36
N GLY A 296 34.65 17.44 4.82
CA GLY A 296 35.85 17.43 5.66
C GLY A 296 37.05 18.05 4.95
N LYS A 297 37.30 17.65 3.70
CA LYS A 297 38.38 18.21 2.86
C LYS A 297 38.22 19.71 2.58
N SER A 298 36.99 20.21 2.53
CA SER A 298 36.72 21.63 2.30
C SER A 298 36.98 22.55 3.50
N GLY A 299 37.24 21.99 4.69
CA GLY A 299 37.39 22.75 5.94
C GLY A 299 36.07 23.34 6.48
N LYS A 300 34.93 23.14 5.81
CA LYS A 300 33.63 23.70 6.21
C LYS A 300 32.88 22.87 7.25
N MET A 301 33.35 21.67 7.55
CA MET A 301 32.63 20.71 8.39
C MET A 301 32.37 21.23 9.81
N GLU A 302 33.38 21.84 10.45
CA GLU A 302 33.25 22.36 11.81
C GLU A 302 32.19 23.46 11.91
N GLY A 303 32.18 24.40 10.96
CA GLY A 303 31.17 25.47 10.90
C GLY A 303 29.75 24.93 10.74
N ILE A 304 29.57 23.91 9.87
CA ILE A 304 28.27 23.28 9.63
C ILE A 304 27.79 22.50 10.86
N VAL A 305 28.67 21.75 11.52
CA VAL A 305 28.35 21.00 12.74
C VAL A 305 27.97 21.95 13.87
N ASN A 306 28.69 23.05 14.04
CA ASN A 306 28.38 24.05 15.07
C ASN A 306 27.04 24.75 14.80
N ALA A 307 26.76 25.11 13.55
CA ALA A 307 25.47 25.67 13.17
C ALA A 307 24.31 24.68 13.42
N ALA A 308 24.49 23.41 13.07
CA ALA A 308 23.50 22.36 13.33
C ALA A 308 23.24 22.16 14.84
N ARG A 309 24.30 22.16 15.67
CA ARG A 309 24.18 22.06 17.14
C ARG A 309 23.44 23.26 17.74
N ALA A 310 23.75 24.47 17.27
CA ALA A 310 23.06 25.69 17.73
C ALA A 310 21.56 25.65 17.39
N SER A 311 21.21 25.27 16.16
CA SER A 311 19.81 25.13 15.73
C SER A 311 19.07 24.04 16.50
N ALA A 312 19.72 22.89 16.76
CA ALA A 312 19.14 21.81 17.55
C ALA A 312 18.86 22.24 19.01
N LYS A 313 19.77 23.01 19.62
CA LYS A 313 19.59 23.58 20.95
C LYS A 313 18.40 24.53 20.99
N GLU A 314 18.29 25.44 20.02
CA GLU A 314 17.17 26.38 19.92
C GLU A 314 15.82 25.67 19.75
N LYS A 315 15.76 24.62 18.92
CA LYS A 315 14.54 23.80 18.76
C LYS A 315 14.12 23.11 20.05
N ARG A 316 15.08 22.53 20.80
CA ARG A 316 14.79 21.89 22.11
C ARG A 316 14.28 22.90 23.13
N GLU A 317 14.88 24.09 23.19
CA GLU A 317 14.43 25.16 24.09
C GLU A 317 13.02 25.66 23.73
N LYS A 318 12.67 25.72 22.44
CA LYS A 318 11.31 26.05 21.99
C LYS A 318 10.29 24.97 22.36
N ALA A 319 10.61 23.70 22.14
CA ALA A 319 9.73 22.58 22.49
C ALA A 319 9.47 22.52 24.02
N ALA A 320 10.52 22.64 24.84
CA ALA A 320 10.38 22.63 26.30
C ALA A 320 9.53 23.80 26.84
N LYS A 321 9.58 24.97 26.18
CA LYS A 321 8.72 26.11 26.53
C LYS A 321 7.27 25.92 26.10
N GLN A 322 7.00 25.16 25.05
CA GLN A 322 5.64 24.81 24.62
C GLN A 322 5.01 23.76 25.54
N GLU A 323 5.79 22.80 26.03
CA GLU A 323 5.34 21.80 27.01
C GLU A 323 5.10 22.37 28.41
N GLN A 324 5.85 23.39 28.83
CA GLN A 324 5.67 24.07 30.13
C GLN A 324 4.59 25.17 30.12
N GLY A 325 4.01 25.47 28.97
CA GLY A 325 3.00 26.52 28.77
C GLY A 325 1.56 25.99 28.57
N GLN A 326 1.36 24.68 28.68
CA GLN A 326 0.06 24.00 28.76
C GLN A 326 -0.18 23.52 30.19
#